data_AF-A0A6C0CUM3-F1
#
_entry.id   AF-A0A6C0CUM3-F1
#
_cell.length_a   1.000
_cell.length_b   1.000
_cell.length_c   1.000
_cell.angle_alpha   90.00
_cell.angle_beta   90.00
_cell.angle_gamma   90.00
#
_symmetry.space_group_name_H-M   'P 1'
#
loop_
_entity.id
_entity.type
_entity.pdbx_description
1 polymer ?
#
loop_
_entity_poly.entity_id
_entity_poly.type
_entity_poly.pdbx_seq_one_letter_code
_entity_poly.pdbx_strand_id
1 'polypeptide(L)'
;MFSVTAKQLQAMRTDSNTKEFQIGVVAYRIIYEVLNMAPIGKQSYTCDIMAEDAPEVMKLILTYIQGCSITIVPQRMDMVTLTIDWS
;
A
#
# COMPACT_ATOMS: atom_id res chain seq x y z
N MET A 1 8.62 11.01 -12.25
CA MET A 1 8.20 9.63 -11.94
C MET A 1 8.83 8.72 -12.99
N PHE A 2 9.71 7.78 -12.62
CA PHE A 2 10.33 6.87 -13.58
C PHE A 2 9.41 5.66 -13.80
N SER A 3 9.14 5.31 -15.06
CA SER A 3 8.35 4.13 -15.41
C SER A 3 9.24 2.89 -15.38
N VAL A 4 9.01 2.01 -14.41
CA VAL A 4 9.59 0.67 -14.41
C VAL A 4 8.82 -0.18 -15.41
N THR A 5 9.52 -0.76 -16.39
CA THR A 5 8.90 -1.65 -17.38
C THR A 5 8.55 -3.00 -16.76
N ALA A 6 7.53 -3.69 -17.29
CA ALA A 6 7.16 -5.04 -16.85
C ALA A 6 8.34 -6.03 -16.89
N LYS A 7 9.26 -5.86 -17.85
CA LYS A 7 10.49 -6.67 -17.95
C LYS A 7 11.49 -6.37 -16.83
N GLN A 8 11.63 -5.12 -16.43
CA GLN A 8 12.47 -4.75 -15.27
C GLN A 8 11.87 -5.29 -13.97
N LEU A 9 10.54 -5.22 -13.81
CA LEU A 9 9.82 -5.88 -12.72
C LEU A 9 10.04 -7.40 -12.68
N GLN A 10 10.05 -8.05 -13.85
CA GLN A 10 10.28 -9.49 -13.95
C GLN A 10 11.75 -9.87 -13.74
N ALA A 11 12.70 -9.02 -14.12
CA ALA A 11 14.13 -9.22 -13.82
C ALA A 11 14.44 -9.01 -12.32
N MET A 12 13.69 -8.16 -11.63
CA MET A 12 13.77 -8.06 -10.17
C MET A 12 13.17 -9.28 -9.45
N ARG A 13 12.37 -10.11 -10.13
CA ARG A 13 11.75 -11.33 -9.57
C ARG A 13 12.70 -12.51 -9.36
N THR A 14 13.86 -12.53 -10.00
CA THR A 14 14.72 -13.73 -9.99
C THR A 14 15.39 -14.01 -8.64
N ASP A 15 15.26 -13.11 -7.66
CA ASP A 15 15.74 -13.32 -6.27
C ASP A 15 14.70 -12.94 -5.19
N SER A 16 13.49 -12.50 -5.57
CA SER A 16 12.56 -11.79 -4.69
C SER A 16 11.28 -12.56 -4.31
N ASN A 17 11.50 -13.74 -3.73
CA ASN A 17 10.54 -14.31 -2.77
C ASN A 17 10.68 -13.68 -1.36
N THR A 18 11.36 -12.54 -1.24
CA THR A 18 11.51 -11.85 0.03
C THR A 18 10.20 -11.15 0.39
N LYS A 19 9.73 -11.36 1.63
CA LYS A 19 8.53 -10.75 2.20
C LYS A 19 8.49 -9.22 1.98
N GLU A 20 9.66 -8.57 2.02
CA GLU A 20 9.84 -7.14 1.77
C GLU A 20 9.38 -6.69 0.36
N PHE A 21 9.67 -7.47 -0.68
CA PHE A 21 9.22 -7.13 -2.04
C PHE A 21 7.70 -7.20 -2.15
N GLN A 22 7.08 -8.21 -1.53
CA GLN A 22 5.62 -8.37 -1.53
C GLN A 22 4.94 -7.22 -0.78
N ILE A 23 5.44 -6.87 0.42
CA ILE A 23 5.00 -5.70 1.19
C ILE A 23 5.12 -4.42 0.36
N GLY A 24 6.24 -4.23 -0.34
CA GLY A 24 6.47 -3.07 -1.20
C GLY A 24 5.46 -2.98 -2.34
N VAL A 25 5.11 -4.09 -2.99
CA VAL A 25 4.09 -4.14 -4.05
C VAL A 25 2.70 -3.78 -3.51
N VAL A 26 2.33 -4.32 -2.34
CA VAL A 26 1.05 -4.01 -1.68
C VAL A 26 0.97 -2.52 -1.35
N ALA A 27 1.98 -1.97 -0.68
CA ALA A 27 2.03 -0.56 -0.32
C ALA A 27 1.97 0.34 -1.57
N TYR A 28 2.74 0.03 -2.62
CA TYR A 28 2.73 0.81 -3.87
C TYR A 28 1.34 0.84 -4.51
N ARG A 29 0.64 -0.29 -4.54
CA ARG A 29 -0.73 -0.34 -5.09
C ARG A 29 -1.69 0.53 -4.30
N ILE A 30 -1.63 0.48 -2.96
CA ILE A 30 -2.46 1.30 -2.09
C ILE A 30 -2.17 2.80 -2.33
N ILE A 31 -0.89 3.18 -2.34
CA ILE A 31 -0.48 4.57 -2.61
C ILE A 31 -0.99 5.04 -3.96
N TYR A 32 -0.87 4.21 -5.00
CA TYR A 32 -1.34 4.53 -6.35
C TYR A 32 -2.86 4.78 -6.39
N GLU A 33 -3.65 3.95 -5.71
CA GLU A 33 -5.10 4.14 -5.61
C GLU A 33 -5.45 5.45 -4.90
N VAL A 34 -4.80 5.74 -3.75
CA VAL A 34 -5.01 7.00 -3.02
C VAL A 34 -4.71 8.21 -3.90
N LEU A 35 -3.58 8.21 -4.60
CA LEU A 35 -3.18 9.31 -5.48
C LEU A 35 -4.08 9.49 -6.71
N ASN A 36 -4.77 8.44 -7.15
CA ASN A 36 -5.79 8.54 -8.21
C ASN A 36 -7.16 8.99 -7.68
N MET A 37 -7.47 8.68 -6.42
CA MET A 37 -8.74 9.02 -5.78
C MET A 37 -8.77 10.45 -5.22
N ALA A 38 -7.64 10.97 -4.74
CA ALA A 38 -7.58 12.32 -4.19
C ALA A 38 -7.98 13.42 -5.21
N PRO A 39 -7.50 13.41 -6.47
CA PRO A 39 -7.85 14.44 -7.47
C PRO A 39 -9.33 14.44 -7.88
N ILE A 40 -10.03 13.30 -7.71
CA ILE A 40 -11.46 13.18 -8.01
C ILE A 40 -12.36 13.55 -6.81
N GLY A 41 -11.78 14.14 -5.76
CA GLY A 41 -12.52 14.66 -4.61
C GLY A 41 -12.90 13.60 -3.57
N LYS A 42 -12.40 12.36 -3.68
CA LYS A 42 -12.52 11.40 -2.58
C LYS A 42 -11.54 11.78 -1.47
N GLN A 43 -11.94 11.52 -0.24
CA GLN A 43 -11.19 11.83 0.98
C GLN A 43 -10.71 10.58 1.72
N SER A 44 -11.09 9.39 1.25
CA SER A 44 -10.76 8.15 1.92
C SER A 44 -10.62 6.98 0.96
N TYR A 45 -9.78 6.02 1.35
CA TYR A 45 -9.57 4.73 0.70
C TYR A 45 -9.55 3.64 1.75
N THR A 46 -10.18 2.50 1.46
CA THR A 46 -10.20 1.34 2.37
C THR A 46 -9.80 0.09 1.63
N CYS A 47 -8.96 -0.75 2.25
CA CYS A 47 -8.53 -2.03 1.71
C CYS A 47 -8.22 -3.04 2.82
N ASP A 48 -8.28 -4.32 2.49
CA ASP A 48 -7.91 -5.41 3.41
C ASP A 48 -6.50 -5.93 3.08
N ILE A 49 -5.71 -6.17 4.11
CA ILE A 49 -4.35 -6.75 4.03
C ILE A 49 -4.13 -7.78 5.15
N MET A 50 -3.05 -8.55 5.06
CA MET A 50 -2.63 -9.44 6.15
C MET A 50 -2.21 -8.62 7.37
N ALA A 51 -2.63 -9.06 8.57
CA ALA A 51 -2.33 -8.40 9.83
C ALA A 51 -0.82 -8.28 10.08
N GLU A 52 -0.06 -9.30 9.67
CA GLU A 52 1.40 -9.35 9.84
C GLU A 52 2.16 -8.36 8.95
N ASP A 53 1.54 -7.85 7.88
CA ASP A 53 2.16 -6.91 6.93
C ASP A 53 1.78 -5.46 7.23
N ALA A 54 0.79 -5.24 8.09
CA ALA A 54 0.22 -3.92 8.35
C ALA A 54 1.25 -2.89 8.85
N PRO A 55 2.16 -3.19 9.79
CA PRO A 55 3.11 -2.20 10.30
C PRO A 55 4.02 -1.64 9.18
N GLU A 56 4.57 -2.52 8.35
CA GLU A 56 5.48 -2.16 7.27
C GLU A 56 4.75 -1.45 6.12
N VAL A 57 3.56 -1.94 5.75
CA VAL A 57 2.72 -1.29 4.72
C VAL A 57 2.36 0.13 5.16
N MET A 58 1.95 0.34 6.42
CA MET A 58 1.63 1.66 6.94
C MET A 58 2.83 2.60 6.95
N LYS A 59 4.00 2.10 7.36
CA LYS A 59 5.24 2.89 7.34
C LYS A 59 5.56 3.38 5.92
N LEU A 60 5.41 2.52 4.92
CA LEU A 60 5.60 2.90 3.52
C LEU A 60 4.57 3.93 3.07
N ILE A 61 3.28 3.73 3.37
CA ILE A 61 2.21 4.68 3.02
C ILE A 61 2.50 6.08 3.59
N LEU A 62 2.79 6.17 4.90
CA LEU A 62 3.07 7.44 5.58
C LEU A 62 4.37 8.12 5.10
N THR A 63 5.29 7.37 4.49
CA THR A 63 6.48 7.93 3.86
C THR A 63 6.16 8.66 2.56
N TYR A 64 5.14 8.19 1.81
CA TYR A 64 4.79 8.72 0.49
C TYR A 64 3.60 9.68 0.50
N ILE A 65 2.67 9.52 1.43
CA ILE A 65 1.45 10.33 1.54
C ILE A 65 1.54 11.12 2.84
N GLN A 66 1.79 12.43 2.72
CA GLN A 66 1.83 13.35 3.86
C GLN A 66 0.43 13.87 4.17
N GLY A 67 0.14 14.07 5.46
CA GLY A 67 -1.15 14.63 5.89
C GLY A 67 -2.33 13.66 5.83
N CYS A 68 -2.09 12.36 5.61
CA CYS A 68 -3.12 11.34 5.77
C CYS A 68 -3.11 10.75 7.18
N SER A 69 -4.25 10.19 7.57
CA SER A 69 -4.40 9.37 8.77
C SER A 69 -4.75 7.93 8.36
N ILE A 70 -4.28 6.96 9.13
CA ILE A 70 -4.55 5.54 8.87
C ILE A 70 -5.22 4.92 10.09
N THR A 71 -6.38 4.32 9.88
CA THR A 71 -7.10 3.53 10.87
C THR A 71 -6.98 2.05 10.53
N ILE A 72 -6.73 1.21 11.53
CA ILE A 72 -6.66 -0.24 11.38
C ILE A 72 -7.85 -0.87 12.12
N VAL A 73 -8.61 -1.71 11.43
CA VAL A 73 -9.70 -2.48 12.03
C VAL A 73 -9.39 -3.97 11.87
N PRO A 74 -9.21 -4.73 12.96
CA PRO A 74 -9.03 -6.17 12.89
C PRO A 74 -10.21 -6.88 12.23
N GLN A 75 -9.93 -7.84 11.35
CA GLN A 75 -10.91 -8.71 10.70
C GLN A 75 -10.74 -10.17 11.16
N ARG A 76 -11.61 -11.06 10.66
CA ARG A 76 -11.46 -12.51 10.85
C ARG A 76 -10.32 -13.03 9.95
N MET A 77 -9.69 -14.14 10.36
CA MET A 77 -8.65 -14.86 9.59
C MET A 77 -7.36 -14.06 9.34
N ASP A 78 -6.79 -13.47 10.39
CA ASP A 78 -5.48 -12.79 10.36
C ASP A 78 -5.36 -11.66 9.30
N MET A 79 -6.49 -11.06 8.94
CA MET A 79 -6.54 -9.85 8.12
C MET A 79 -6.87 -8.62 8.94
N VAL A 80 -6.49 -7.46 8.43
CA VAL A 80 -6.93 -6.15 8.93
C VAL A 80 -7.44 -5.31 7.78
N THR A 81 -8.44 -4.49 8.05
CA THR A 81 -8.86 -3.43 7.16
C THR A 81 -8.07 -2.18 7.49
N LEU A 82 -7.38 -1.63 6.49
CA LEU A 82 -6.79 -0.30 6.54
C LEU A 82 -7.75 0.72 5.92
N THR A 83 -8.07 1.77 6.66
CA THR A 83 -8.73 2.97 6.13
C THR A 83 -7.74 4.12 6.16
N ILE A 84 -7.52 4.75 5.00
CA ILE A 84 -6.60 5.86 4.80
C ILE A 84 -7.44 7.08 4.46
N ASP A 85 -7.43 8.07 5.34
CA ASP A 85 -8.19 9.31 5.18
C ASP A 85 -7.24 10.48 4.93
N TRP A 86 -7.56 11.34 3.96
CA TRP A 86 -6.83 12.56 3.65
C TRP A 86 -7.81 13.72 3.48
N SER A 87 -7.54 14.82 4.19
CA SER A 87 -8.34 16.05 4.22
C SER A 87 -7.67 17.18 3.47
#